data_AF-A0AAP9EPJ5-F1
#
_entry.id   AF-A0AAP9EPJ5-F1
#
_cell.length_a   1.000
_cell.length_b   1.000
_cell.length_c   1.000
_cell.angle_alpha   90.00
_cell.angle_beta   90.00
_cell.angle_gamma   90.00
#
_symmetry.space_group_name_H-M   'P 1'
#
loop_
_entity.id
_entity.type
_entity.pdbx_description
1 polymer ?
#
loop_
_entity_poly.entity_id
_entity_poly.type
_entity_poly.pdbx_seq_one_letter_code
_entity_poly.pdbx_strand_id
1 'polypeptide(L)'
;MSPLYGLVLAGGLSSRMGQDKAALTYHGEPQLRNAFDALSPMVERCFISVRNGQKDDPLRAGFPQIVDAVDVDGPAAGLLSAHEAYPEAAWLVLACDLPLLDRITLETLIGARDDQHVAVAYRSEHDGLPEPLCAIWEPAALEALARQVENGWKCPRKLLINSDTLLLSPRTTGALDNINTPEERESVSRRLGGQMIRLNVEYFAQMRELAGQKVETVETAFGTVGPLYEQLKEKYGFPFEASRLRVALNGDFAPWTQPLKNGDHVVFIPPVTGG
;
A
#
# COMPACT_ATOMS: atom_id res chain seq x y z
N MET A 1 -25.60 -6.34 6.83
CA MET A 1 -24.23 -5.82 6.96
C MET A 1 -24.29 -4.31 6.84
N SER A 2 -23.59 -3.56 7.69
CA SER A 2 -23.58 -2.09 7.66
C SER A 2 -23.10 -1.54 6.32
N PRO A 3 -23.59 -0.37 5.86
CA PRO A 3 -23.07 0.27 4.66
C PRO A 3 -21.57 0.51 4.81
N LEU A 4 -20.83 0.38 3.71
CA LEU A 4 -19.37 0.56 3.71
C LEU A 4 -19.03 1.93 3.13
N TYR A 5 -18.51 2.81 3.99
CA TYR A 5 -18.01 4.13 3.61
C TYR A 5 -16.49 4.16 3.64
N GLY A 6 -15.95 5.16 2.94
CA GLY A 6 -14.53 5.38 2.77
C GLY A 6 -14.02 6.57 3.54
N LEU A 7 -12.87 6.41 4.19
CA LEU A 7 -12.20 7.49 4.89
C LEU A 7 -10.71 7.54 4.55
N VAL A 8 -10.29 8.59 3.85
CA VAL A 8 -8.87 8.89 3.66
C VAL A 8 -8.38 9.81 4.77
N LEU A 9 -7.39 9.38 5.53
CA LEU A 9 -6.83 10.15 6.65
C LEU A 9 -5.83 11.19 6.12
N ALA A 10 -6.27 12.45 6.06
CA ALA A 10 -5.50 13.58 5.51
C ALA A 10 -5.16 14.66 6.54
N GLY A 11 -5.46 14.42 7.83
CA GLY A 11 -5.27 15.36 8.94
C GLY A 11 -3.88 15.36 9.58
N GLY A 12 -2.86 14.70 9.02
CA GLY A 12 -1.53 14.63 9.63
C GLY A 12 -0.74 15.95 9.54
N LEU A 13 -0.14 16.41 10.65
CA LEU A 13 0.96 17.40 10.58
C LEU A 13 2.25 16.64 10.27
N SER A 14 2.81 16.85 9.09
CA SER A 14 4.10 16.26 8.70
C SER A 14 5.26 16.98 9.38
N SER A 15 5.38 16.79 10.69
CA SER A 15 6.28 17.55 11.58
C SER A 15 7.76 17.19 11.42
N ARG A 16 8.08 16.03 10.86
CA ARG A 16 9.48 15.57 10.66
C ARG A 16 10.05 15.82 9.26
N MET A 17 9.19 16.00 8.26
CA MET A 17 9.58 16.23 6.85
C MET A 17 9.36 17.67 6.38
N GLY A 18 8.68 18.52 7.17
CA GLY A 18 8.42 19.92 6.83
C GLY A 18 7.50 20.13 5.61
N GLN A 19 6.95 19.07 5.03
CA GLN A 19 6.04 19.11 3.87
C GLN A 19 4.82 18.24 4.13
N ASP A 20 3.63 18.76 3.82
CA ASP A 20 2.37 18.04 3.93
C ASP A 20 2.37 16.79 3.03
N LYS A 21 2.39 15.60 3.64
CA LYS A 21 2.37 14.31 2.95
C LYS A 21 1.21 14.16 1.95
N ALA A 22 0.06 14.74 2.27
CA ALA A 22 -1.12 14.72 1.41
C ALA A 22 -0.85 15.42 0.05
N ALA A 23 0.05 16.40 0.03
CA ALA A 23 0.42 17.17 -1.14
C ALA A 23 1.54 16.52 -1.98
N LEU A 24 2.20 15.47 -1.46
CA LEU A 24 3.29 14.82 -2.18
C LEU A 24 2.76 14.18 -3.47
N THR A 25 3.50 14.35 -4.56
CA THR A 25 3.15 13.78 -5.85
C THR A 25 4.10 12.64 -6.18
N TYR A 26 3.54 11.47 -6.51
CA TYR A 26 4.27 10.29 -6.99
C TYR A 26 3.73 9.77 -8.32
N HIS A 27 2.43 9.90 -8.55
CA HIS A 27 1.72 9.45 -9.77
C HIS A 27 1.27 10.62 -10.65
N GLY A 28 1.98 11.74 -10.63
CA GLY A 28 1.57 12.99 -11.31
C GLY A 28 0.47 13.78 -10.58
N GLU A 29 -0.29 13.14 -9.68
CA GLU A 29 -1.29 13.77 -8.81
C GLU A 29 -0.90 13.74 -7.32
N PRO A 30 -1.43 14.64 -6.48
CA PRO A 30 -1.25 14.62 -5.03
C PRO A 30 -1.69 13.28 -4.42
N GLN A 31 -0.98 12.81 -3.40
CA GLN A 31 -1.30 11.55 -2.73
C GLN A 31 -2.71 11.51 -2.15
N LEU A 32 -3.22 12.64 -1.64
CA LEU A 32 -4.62 12.74 -1.21
C LEU A 32 -5.60 12.37 -2.32
N ARG A 33 -5.37 12.89 -3.53
CA ARG A 33 -6.19 12.61 -4.71
C ARG A 33 -6.11 11.13 -5.07
N ASN A 34 -4.89 10.58 -5.13
CA ASN A 34 -4.67 9.16 -5.44
C ASN A 34 -5.35 8.23 -4.44
N ALA A 35 -5.19 8.47 -3.13
CA ALA A 35 -5.83 7.67 -2.10
C ALA A 35 -7.36 7.74 -2.18
N PHE A 36 -7.92 8.92 -2.45
CA PHE A 36 -9.37 9.06 -2.63
C PHE A 36 -9.86 8.37 -3.90
N ASP A 37 -9.14 8.46 -5.01
CA ASP A 37 -9.51 7.79 -6.28
C ASP A 37 -9.38 6.27 -6.19
N ALA A 38 -8.44 5.76 -5.40
CA ALA A 38 -8.33 4.32 -5.16
C ALA A 38 -9.56 3.79 -4.40
N LEU A 39 -10.02 4.56 -3.42
CA LEU A 39 -11.03 4.12 -2.45
C LEU A 39 -12.46 4.40 -2.91
N SER A 40 -12.73 5.59 -3.46
CA SER A 40 -14.08 6.05 -3.79
C SER A 40 -14.90 5.14 -4.72
N PRO A 41 -14.33 4.42 -5.71
CA PRO A 41 -15.12 3.53 -6.57
C PRO A 41 -15.55 2.22 -5.87
N MET A 42 -15.02 1.94 -4.67
CA MET A 42 -15.22 0.68 -3.95
C MET A 42 -16.22 0.79 -2.80
N VAL A 43 -16.71 2.00 -2.49
CA VAL A 43 -17.52 2.31 -1.32
C VAL A 43 -18.75 3.13 -1.70
N GLU A 44 -19.78 3.12 -0.86
CA GLU A 44 -21.04 3.84 -1.13
C GLU A 44 -20.87 5.36 -1.01
N ARG A 45 -20.02 5.81 -0.09
CA ARG A 45 -19.65 7.22 0.13
C ARG A 45 -18.19 7.28 0.53
N CYS A 46 -17.47 8.31 0.11
CA CYS A 46 -16.06 8.48 0.41
C CYS A 46 -15.78 9.90 0.90
N PHE A 47 -14.99 10.01 1.96
CA PHE A 47 -14.64 11.26 2.62
C PHE A 47 -13.13 11.34 2.87
N ILE A 48 -12.64 12.55 3.07
CA ILE A 48 -11.32 12.82 3.65
C ILE A 48 -11.49 13.30 5.11
N SER A 49 -10.67 12.81 6.04
CA SER A 49 -10.57 13.38 7.39
C SER A 49 -9.60 14.56 7.37
N VAL A 50 -10.05 15.70 7.91
CA VAL A 50 -9.28 16.94 7.95
C VAL A 50 -9.34 17.56 9.35
N ARG A 51 -8.27 18.22 9.79
CA ARG A 51 -8.33 19.02 11.02
C ARG A 51 -9.19 20.27 10.80
N ASN A 52 -9.73 20.82 11.89
CA ASN A 52 -10.53 22.05 11.85
C ASN A 52 -9.84 23.22 11.12
N GLY A 53 -8.51 23.37 11.28
CA GLY A 53 -7.72 24.39 10.57
C GLY A 53 -7.37 24.08 9.11
N GLN A 54 -7.76 22.91 8.58
CA GLN A 54 -7.43 22.45 7.23
C GLN A 54 -8.66 22.33 6.32
N LYS A 55 -9.86 22.66 6.80
CA LYS A 55 -11.10 22.51 6.02
C LYS A 55 -11.10 23.36 4.74
N ASP A 56 -10.59 24.58 4.84
CA ASP A 56 -10.58 25.59 3.76
C ASP A 56 -9.27 25.53 2.93
N ASP A 57 -8.42 24.54 3.19
CA ASP A 57 -7.17 24.32 2.46
C ASP A 57 -7.46 23.95 0.99
N PRO A 58 -6.83 24.61 -0.01
CA PRO A 58 -7.11 24.36 -1.42
C PRO A 58 -6.94 22.90 -1.86
N LEU A 59 -6.00 22.16 -1.26
CA LEU A 59 -5.77 20.75 -1.57
C LEU A 59 -6.94 19.86 -1.08
N ARG A 60 -7.65 20.28 -0.03
CA ARG A 60 -8.71 19.49 0.64
C ARG A 60 -10.12 19.97 0.31
N ALA A 61 -10.29 21.24 -0.02
CA ALA A 61 -11.60 21.89 -0.24
C ALA A 61 -12.45 21.24 -1.35
N GLY A 62 -11.82 20.56 -2.32
CA GLY A 62 -12.51 19.89 -3.43
C GLY A 62 -13.12 18.52 -3.09
N PHE A 63 -12.90 17.99 -1.89
CA PHE A 63 -13.36 16.65 -1.49
C PHE A 63 -14.52 16.73 -0.50
N PRO A 64 -15.38 15.69 -0.41
CA PRO A 64 -16.25 15.51 0.74
C PRO A 64 -15.41 15.34 2.01
N GLN A 65 -15.67 16.16 3.03
CA GLN A 65 -14.84 16.22 4.24
C GLN A 65 -15.58 15.72 5.48
N ILE A 66 -14.83 15.12 6.38
CA ILE A 66 -15.17 14.96 7.79
C ILE A 66 -14.14 15.77 8.57
N VAL A 67 -14.60 16.82 9.23
CA VAL A 67 -13.74 17.65 10.07
C VAL A 67 -13.59 16.97 11.42
N ASP A 68 -12.35 16.79 11.88
CA ASP A 68 -12.04 16.20 13.17
C ASP A 68 -12.71 17.03 14.28
N ALA A 69 -13.74 16.45 14.92
CA ALA A 69 -14.53 17.06 16.00
C ALA A 69 -14.12 16.55 17.38
N VAL A 70 -13.47 15.38 17.43
CA VAL A 70 -13.04 14.73 18.66
C VAL A 70 -11.64 15.20 19.07
N ASP A 71 -11.51 15.69 20.31
CA ASP A 71 -10.26 16.20 20.88
C ASP A 71 -9.30 15.06 21.27
N VAL A 72 -8.79 14.35 20.26
CA VAL A 72 -7.84 13.25 20.39
C VAL A 72 -6.73 13.43 19.35
N ASP A 73 -5.52 13.01 19.68
CA ASP A 73 -4.40 13.09 18.75
C ASP A 73 -4.39 11.91 17.78
N GLY A 74 -3.97 12.20 16.55
CA GLY A 74 -3.66 11.18 15.55
C GLY A 74 -4.89 10.59 14.85
N PRO A 75 -4.74 9.40 14.23
CA PRO A 75 -5.77 8.79 13.39
C PRO A 75 -7.11 8.53 14.09
N ALA A 76 -7.09 8.38 15.43
CA ALA A 76 -8.31 8.20 16.22
C ALA A 76 -9.27 9.38 16.06
N ALA A 77 -8.78 10.60 15.82
CA ALA A 77 -9.63 11.77 15.64
C ALA A 77 -10.53 11.63 14.41
N GLY A 78 -9.94 11.26 13.27
CA GLY A 78 -10.66 11.02 12.03
C GLY A 78 -11.62 9.84 12.13
N LEU A 79 -11.18 8.72 12.71
CA LEU A 79 -12.01 7.54 12.91
C LEU A 79 -13.26 7.84 13.75
N LEU A 80 -13.07 8.50 14.90
CA LEU A 80 -14.17 8.79 15.81
C LEU A 80 -15.09 9.89 15.28
N SER A 81 -14.55 10.90 14.60
CA SER A 81 -15.37 11.95 13.97
C SER A 81 -16.20 11.37 12.80
N ALA A 82 -15.66 10.40 12.07
CA ALA A 82 -16.39 9.68 11.04
C ALA A 82 -17.51 8.82 11.62
N HIS A 83 -17.22 8.10 12.72
CA HIS A 83 -18.23 7.35 13.45
C HIS A 83 -19.33 8.24 14.04
N GLU A 84 -18.99 9.41 14.60
CA GLU A 84 -19.99 10.36 15.12
C GLU A 84 -20.91 10.88 14.01
N ALA A 85 -20.37 11.15 12.81
CA ALA A 85 -21.16 11.60 11.67
C ALA A 85 -22.06 10.50 11.08
N TYR A 86 -21.58 9.25 11.08
CA TYR A 86 -22.32 8.08 10.58
C TYR A 86 -22.14 6.85 11.49
N PRO A 87 -22.90 6.75 12.59
CA PRO A 87 -22.71 5.71 13.61
C PRO A 87 -22.94 4.29 13.08
N GLU A 88 -23.89 4.13 12.15
CA GLU A 88 -24.28 2.83 11.60
C GLU A 88 -23.37 2.34 10.48
N ALA A 89 -22.43 3.16 9.99
CA ALA A 89 -21.57 2.83 8.86
C ALA A 89 -20.29 2.12 9.29
N ALA A 90 -19.89 1.12 8.50
CA ALA A 90 -18.54 0.59 8.54
C ALA A 90 -17.61 1.47 7.69
N TRP A 91 -16.33 1.48 8.04
CA TRP A 91 -15.36 2.37 7.43
C TRP A 91 -14.18 1.60 6.85
N LEU A 92 -14.00 1.64 5.53
CA LEU A 92 -12.74 1.34 4.87
C LEU A 92 -11.83 2.57 5.01
N VAL A 93 -10.79 2.42 5.81
CA VAL A 93 -9.89 3.50 6.22
C VAL A 93 -8.57 3.36 5.50
N LEU A 94 -8.07 4.47 4.97
CA LEU A 94 -6.80 4.52 4.25
C LEU A 94 -5.96 5.73 4.65
N ALA A 95 -4.69 5.52 5.02
CA ALA A 95 -3.73 6.59 5.17
C ALA A 95 -3.38 7.20 3.80
N CYS A 96 -3.21 8.52 3.75
CA CYS A 96 -2.84 9.20 2.51
C CYS A 96 -1.36 8.99 2.10
N ASP A 97 -0.52 8.33 2.90
CA ASP A 97 0.92 8.15 2.64
C ASP A 97 1.32 6.73 2.23
N LEU A 98 0.41 6.03 1.53
CA LEU A 98 0.58 4.68 0.98
C LEU A 98 0.68 4.68 -0.56
N PRO A 99 1.78 5.20 -1.14
CA PRO A 99 1.90 5.43 -2.59
C PRO A 99 2.03 4.15 -3.42
N LEU A 100 2.36 3.03 -2.78
CA LEU A 100 2.49 1.70 -3.39
C LEU A 100 1.23 0.84 -3.26
N LEU A 101 0.17 1.37 -2.64
CA LEU A 101 -1.07 0.64 -2.46
C LEU A 101 -1.68 0.28 -3.82
N ASP A 102 -1.96 -1.00 -4.01
CA ASP A 102 -2.65 -1.49 -5.20
C ASP A 102 -4.15 -1.75 -4.95
N ARG A 103 -4.89 -1.82 -6.04
CA ARG A 103 -6.33 -2.10 -6.04
C ARG A 103 -6.67 -3.47 -5.45
N ILE A 104 -5.82 -4.48 -5.66
CA ILE A 104 -6.04 -5.87 -5.21
C ILE A 104 -6.04 -5.92 -3.67
N THR A 105 -5.21 -5.10 -3.03
CA THR A 105 -5.11 -4.95 -1.58
C THR A 105 -6.44 -4.45 -1.00
N LEU A 106 -7.04 -3.43 -1.59
CA LEU A 106 -8.34 -2.93 -1.15
C LEU A 106 -9.47 -3.93 -1.43
N GLU A 107 -9.50 -4.55 -2.61
CA GLU A 107 -10.50 -5.56 -2.98
C GLU A 107 -10.43 -6.80 -2.07
N THR A 108 -9.23 -7.17 -1.64
CA THR A 108 -9.02 -8.30 -0.72
C THR A 108 -9.55 -7.98 0.68
N LEU A 109 -9.41 -6.76 1.20
CA LEU A 109 -10.04 -6.35 2.46
C LEU A 109 -11.57 -6.44 2.37
N ILE A 110 -12.14 -5.88 1.31
CA ILE A 110 -13.59 -5.87 1.11
C ILE A 110 -14.14 -7.28 0.97
N GLY A 111 -13.47 -8.14 0.19
CA GLY A 111 -13.87 -9.53 -0.01
C GLY A 111 -13.73 -10.41 1.24
N ALA A 112 -12.90 -10.02 2.20
CA ALA A 112 -12.73 -10.70 3.48
C ALA A 112 -13.66 -10.18 4.58
N ARG A 113 -14.39 -9.08 4.35
CA ARG A 113 -15.36 -8.53 5.30
C ARG A 113 -16.48 -9.54 5.57
N ASP A 114 -16.75 -9.80 6.85
CA ASP A 114 -17.80 -10.70 7.31
C ASP A 114 -18.62 -10.07 8.46
N ASP A 115 -19.55 -10.85 9.03
CA ASP A 115 -20.40 -10.47 10.15
C ASP A 115 -19.90 -10.99 11.50
N GLN A 116 -18.73 -11.63 11.54
CA GLN A 116 -18.16 -12.27 12.73
C GLN A 116 -17.12 -11.37 13.39
N HIS A 117 -16.30 -10.69 12.60
CA HIS A 117 -15.21 -9.86 13.08
C HIS A 117 -15.62 -8.39 13.14
N VAL A 118 -15.11 -7.67 14.14
CA VAL A 118 -15.38 -6.23 14.30
C VAL A 118 -14.47 -5.36 13.42
N ALA A 119 -13.44 -5.96 12.83
CA ALA A 119 -12.54 -5.30 11.89
C ALA A 119 -11.84 -6.32 10.99
N VAL A 120 -11.42 -5.87 9.81
CA VAL A 120 -10.51 -6.60 8.91
C VAL A 120 -9.30 -5.73 8.67
N ALA A 121 -8.09 -6.26 8.92
CA ALA A 121 -6.85 -5.51 8.74
C ALA A 121 -5.75 -6.40 8.20
N TYR A 122 -4.71 -5.79 7.64
CA TYR A 122 -3.50 -6.51 7.28
C TYR A 122 -2.54 -6.65 8.46
N ARG A 123 -1.71 -7.69 8.43
CA ARG A 123 -0.49 -7.75 9.24
C ARG A 123 0.56 -6.84 8.62
N SER A 124 1.12 -5.95 9.43
CA SER A 124 2.29 -5.16 9.01
C SER A 124 3.48 -6.09 8.76
N GLU A 125 4.19 -5.88 7.65
CA GLU A 125 5.40 -6.65 7.31
C GLU A 125 6.58 -6.31 8.25
N HIS A 126 6.49 -5.22 9.03
CA HIS A 126 7.57 -4.80 9.94
C HIS A 126 7.54 -5.53 11.29
N ASP A 127 6.36 -5.75 11.87
CA ASP A 127 6.22 -6.31 13.23
C ASP A 127 5.09 -7.35 13.38
N GLY A 128 4.38 -7.66 12.30
CA GLY A 128 3.29 -8.65 12.27
C GLY A 128 2.00 -8.21 12.96
N LEU A 129 1.95 -7.00 13.52
CA LEU A 129 0.78 -6.45 14.21
C LEU A 129 -0.19 -5.80 13.20
N PRO A 130 -1.48 -5.64 13.54
CA PRO A 130 -2.50 -5.10 12.63
C PRO A 130 -2.14 -3.72 12.08
N GLU A 131 -2.40 -3.44 10.81
CA GLU A 131 -2.28 -2.11 10.20
C GLU A 131 -3.63 -1.37 10.29
N PRO A 132 -3.82 -0.42 11.23
CA PRO A 132 -5.11 0.22 11.45
C PRO A 132 -5.49 1.23 10.38
N LEU A 133 -4.53 1.69 9.57
CA LEU A 133 -4.73 2.76 8.57
C LEU A 133 -4.83 2.22 7.14
N CYS A 134 -5.00 0.91 6.99
CA CYS A 134 -5.48 0.24 5.79
C CYS A 134 -6.34 -0.95 6.24
N ALA A 135 -7.54 -0.64 6.73
CA ALA A 135 -8.40 -1.59 7.42
C ALA A 135 -9.89 -1.24 7.25
N ILE A 136 -10.75 -2.25 7.43
CA ILE A 136 -12.19 -2.07 7.59
C ILE A 136 -12.51 -2.09 9.08
N TRP A 137 -13.23 -1.07 9.53
CA TRP A 137 -13.70 -0.89 10.91
C TRP A 137 -15.22 -0.98 10.94
N GLU A 138 -15.78 -1.98 11.64
CA GLU A 138 -17.23 -2.04 11.87
C GLU A 138 -17.65 -1.02 12.96
N PRO A 139 -18.93 -0.59 12.97
CA PRO A 139 -19.46 0.30 14.01
C PRO A 139 -19.08 -0.10 15.43
N ALA A 140 -19.20 -1.38 15.76
CA ALA A 140 -18.89 -1.91 17.09
C ALA A 140 -17.42 -1.70 17.50
N ALA A 141 -16.47 -1.79 16.55
CA ALA A 141 -15.07 -1.49 16.84
C ALA A 141 -14.87 0.01 17.11
N LEU A 142 -15.55 0.89 16.38
CA LEU A 142 -15.44 2.33 16.59
C LEU A 142 -16.10 2.79 17.91
N GLU A 143 -17.20 2.17 18.32
CA GLU A 143 -17.77 2.35 19.67
C GLU A 143 -16.80 1.90 20.77
N ALA A 144 -16.08 0.80 20.55
CA ALA A 144 -15.04 0.34 21.47
C ALA A 144 -13.86 1.33 21.49
N LEU A 145 -13.48 1.89 20.34
CA LEU A 145 -12.43 2.92 20.24
C LEU A 145 -12.81 4.18 21.02
N ALA A 146 -14.05 4.64 20.89
CA ALA A 146 -14.56 5.81 21.60
C ALA A 146 -14.41 5.63 23.11
N ARG A 147 -14.87 4.48 23.64
CA ARG A 147 -14.71 4.12 25.07
C ARG A 147 -13.25 4.01 25.49
N GLN A 148 -12.36 3.48 24.65
CA GLN A 148 -10.93 3.41 24.98
C GLN A 148 -10.28 4.79 25.07
N VAL A 149 -10.65 5.71 24.17
CA VAL A 149 -10.15 7.09 24.15
C VAL A 149 -10.60 7.85 25.40
N GLU A 150 -11.85 7.68 25.84
CA GLU A 150 -12.34 8.23 27.11
C GLU A 150 -11.51 7.77 28.32
N ASN A 151 -10.99 6.53 28.26
CA ASN A 151 -10.11 5.96 29.28
C ASN A 151 -8.61 6.31 29.07
N GLY A 152 -8.29 7.25 28.17
CA GLY A 152 -6.95 7.74 27.90
C GLY A 152 -6.12 6.91 26.91
N TRP A 153 -6.70 5.85 26.34
CA TRP A 153 -6.02 4.97 25.37
C TRP A 153 -6.38 5.37 23.94
N LYS A 154 -5.44 6.03 23.25
CA LYS A 154 -5.69 6.69 21.97
C LYS A 154 -5.19 5.94 20.73
N CYS A 155 -4.70 4.71 20.86
CA CYS A 155 -4.01 3.99 19.79
C CYS A 155 -4.95 3.02 19.06
N PRO A 156 -5.39 3.30 17.81
CA PRO A 156 -6.30 2.41 17.07
C PRO A 156 -5.71 1.02 16.87
N ARG A 157 -4.39 0.92 16.63
CA ARG A 157 -3.70 -0.36 16.52
C ARG A 157 -3.88 -1.24 17.75
N LYS A 158 -3.83 -0.63 18.94
CA LYS A 158 -4.00 -1.34 20.21
C LYS A 158 -5.42 -1.88 20.36
N LEU A 159 -6.42 -1.17 19.87
CA LEU A 159 -7.78 -1.69 19.83
C LEU A 159 -7.88 -2.94 18.96
N LEU A 160 -7.35 -2.91 17.74
CA LEU A 160 -7.36 -4.07 16.84
C LEU A 160 -6.68 -5.31 17.46
N ILE A 161 -5.55 -5.11 18.15
CA ILE A 161 -4.83 -6.19 18.86
C ILE A 161 -5.71 -6.86 19.93
N ASN A 162 -6.58 -6.09 20.58
CA ASN A 162 -7.40 -6.56 21.70
C ASN A 162 -8.88 -6.79 21.30
N SER A 163 -9.17 -6.86 20.02
CA SER A 163 -10.52 -7.08 19.47
C SER A 163 -10.53 -8.27 18.52
N ASP A 164 -11.72 -8.78 18.21
CA ASP A 164 -11.89 -9.86 17.23
C ASP A 164 -11.69 -9.33 15.81
N THR A 165 -10.42 -9.21 15.41
CA THR A 165 -9.99 -8.64 14.13
C THR A 165 -9.52 -9.76 13.21
N LEU A 166 -10.09 -9.84 12.00
CA LEU A 166 -9.59 -10.73 10.96
C LEU A 166 -8.30 -10.16 10.37
N LEU A 167 -7.20 -10.91 10.49
CA LEU A 167 -5.88 -10.49 10.01
C LEU A 167 -5.47 -11.20 8.73
N LEU A 168 -5.28 -10.41 7.68
CA LEU A 168 -4.84 -10.84 6.36
C LEU A 168 -3.32 -10.65 6.19
N SER A 169 -2.74 -11.38 5.24
CA SER A 169 -1.38 -11.12 4.75
C SER A 169 -1.46 -10.33 3.45
N PRO A 170 -0.68 -9.24 3.28
CA PRO A 170 -0.61 -8.54 2.00
C PRO A 170 -0.10 -9.49 0.92
N ARG A 171 -0.74 -9.46 -0.26
CA ARG A 171 -0.27 -10.23 -1.44
C ARG A 171 0.94 -9.58 -2.08
N THR A 172 0.98 -8.25 -2.06
CA THR A 172 2.04 -7.43 -2.63
C THR A 172 2.93 -6.90 -1.52
N THR A 173 4.21 -7.25 -1.54
CA THR A 173 5.19 -6.74 -0.57
C THR A 173 5.37 -5.24 -0.70
N GLY A 174 5.31 -4.55 0.44
CA GLY A 174 5.45 -3.11 0.57
C GLY A 174 4.23 -2.29 0.12
N ALA A 175 3.08 -2.92 -0.13
CA ALA A 175 1.85 -2.20 -0.48
C ALA A 175 1.36 -1.26 0.64
N LEU A 176 1.75 -1.55 1.88
CA LEU A 176 1.38 -0.80 3.08
C LEU A 176 2.54 0.05 3.63
N ASP A 177 3.63 0.19 2.88
CA ASP A 177 4.80 0.96 3.32
C ASP A 177 4.51 2.46 3.29
N ASN A 178 4.61 3.09 4.46
CA ASN A 178 4.56 4.54 4.58
C ASN A 178 5.88 5.16 4.15
N ILE A 179 5.82 6.20 3.32
CA ILE A 179 7.03 6.98 2.98
C ILE A 179 7.21 8.13 3.96
N ASN A 180 8.31 8.07 4.68
CA ASN A 180 8.67 9.02 5.73
C ASN A 180 9.97 9.76 5.47
N THR A 181 10.86 9.25 4.61
CA THR A 181 12.16 9.87 4.31
C THR A 181 12.32 10.28 2.85
N PRO A 182 13.16 11.29 2.54
CA PRO A 182 13.50 11.64 1.16
C PRO A 182 14.12 10.47 0.37
N GLU A 183 14.92 9.63 1.02
CA GLU A 183 15.57 8.47 0.40
C GLU A 183 14.54 7.40 0.00
N GLU A 184 13.57 7.10 0.88
CA GLU A 184 12.42 6.25 0.55
C GLU A 184 11.61 6.84 -0.60
N ARG A 185 11.46 8.18 -0.62
CA ARG A 185 10.74 8.90 -1.67
C ARG A 185 11.41 8.72 -3.03
N GLU A 186 12.73 8.80 -3.12
CA GLU A 186 13.44 8.52 -4.37
C GLU A 186 13.31 7.07 -4.78
N SER A 187 13.41 6.13 -3.84
CA SER A 187 13.26 4.70 -4.10
C SER A 187 11.86 4.40 -4.68
N VAL A 188 10.81 4.94 -4.08
CA VAL A 188 9.45 4.75 -4.54
C VAL A 188 9.15 5.55 -5.80
N SER A 189 9.68 6.76 -5.96
CA SER A 189 9.57 7.49 -7.22
C SER A 189 10.28 6.76 -8.37
N ARG A 190 11.33 5.96 -8.10
CA ARG A 190 11.91 5.04 -9.09
C ARG A 190 11.06 3.78 -9.34
N ARG A 191 10.32 3.29 -8.33
CA ARG A 191 9.34 2.20 -8.48
C ARG A 191 8.06 2.62 -9.22
N LEU A 192 7.60 3.87 -9.02
CA LEU A 192 6.35 4.42 -9.54
C LEU A 192 6.54 5.26 -10.81
N GLY A 193 7.65 5.99 -10.90
CA GLY A 193 8.08 6.78 -12.04
C GLY A 193 8.81 5.98 -13.12
N GLY A 194 8.90 4.66 -12.97
CA GLY A 194 9.20 3.79 -14.10
C GLY A 194 8.03 3.85 -15.07
N GLN A 195 8.15 4.65 -16.14
CA GLN A 195 7.40 4.38 -17.37
C GLN A 195 7.39 2.86 -17.56
N MET A 196 6.23 2.26 -17.82
CA MET A 196 6.16 0.84 -18.15
C MET A 196 7.22 0.56 -19.22
N ILE A 197 8.26 -0.16 -18.83
CA ILE A 197 9.34 -0.53 -19.73
C ILE A 197 9.03 -1.93 -20.22
N ARG A 198 9.14 -2.11 -21.54
CA ARG A 198 9.01 -3.38 -22.21
C ARG A 198 10.41 -3.97 -22.36
N LEU A 199 10.64 -5.11 -21.72
CA LEU A 199 11.92 -5.80 -21.67
C LEU A 199 11.82 -7.13 -22.41
N ASN A 200 12.95 -7.61 -22.93
CA ASN A 200 13.05 -8.97 -23.44
C ASN A 200 13.84 -9.80 -22.43
N VAL A 201 13.20 -10.79 -21.82
CA VAL A 201 13.82 -11.65 -20.83
C VAL A 201 14.09 -13.02 -21.44
N GLU A 202 15.34 -13.47 -21.41
CA GLU A 202 15.74 -14.80 -21.88
C GLU A 202 16.00 -15.77 -20.72
N TYR A 203 15.41 -16.96 -20.83
CA TYR A 203 15.48 -18.03 -19.84
C TYR A 203 16.35 -19.19 -20.30
N PHE A 204 17.12 -19.74 -19.36
CA PHE A 204 17.99 -20.90 -19.57
C PHE A 204 17.67 -22.03 -18.59
N ALA A 205 18.03 -23.25 -18.98
CA ALA A 205 17.92 -24.46 -18.16
C ALA A 205 16.53 -24.60 -17.51
N GLN A 206 16.48 -24.91 -16.22
CA GLN A 206 15.24 -25.12 -15.45
C GLN A 206 14.27 -23.92 -15.51
N MET A 207 14.78 -22.68 -15.61
CA MET A 207 13.91 -21.50 -15.73
C MET A 207 13.14 -21.50 -17.05
N ARG A 208 13.76 -22.01 -18.14
CA ARG A 208 13.09 -22.16 -19.44
C ARG A 208 11.96 -23.18 -19.38
N GLU A 209 12.18 -24.28 -18.67
CA GLU A 209 11.18 -25.33 -18.49
C GLU A 209 9.98 -24.83 -17.68
N LEU A 210 10.24 -24.10 -16.59
CA LEU A 210 9.20 -23.52 -15.75
C LEU A 210 8.43 -22.38 -16.43
N ALA A 211 9.13 -21.52 -17.20
CA ALA A 211 8.49 -20.44 -17.95
C ALA A 211 7.71 -20.95 -19.18
N GLY A 212 8.02 -22.16 -19.68
CA GLY A 212 7.43 -22.72 -20.90
C GLY A 212 7.89 -22.03 -22.20
N GLN A 213 8.78 -21.05 -22.12
CA GLN A 213 9.25 -20.25 -23.24
C GLN A 213 10.72 -19.87 -23.06
N LYS A 214 11.44 -19.69 -24.18
CA LYS A 214 12.86 -19.30 -24.18
C LYS A 214 13.04 -17.81 -23.93
N VAL A 215 12.24 -17.00 -24.59
CA VAL A 215 12.28 -15.54 -24.47
C VAL A 215 10.85 -15.08 -24.26
N GLU A 216 10.66 -14.11 -23.38
CA GLU A 216 9.38 -13.43 -23.25
C GLU A 216 9.56 -11.91 -23.23
N THR A 217 8.53 -11.22 -23.66
CA THR A 217 8.44 -9.77 -23.49
C THR A 217 7.73 -9.47 -22.17
N VAL A 218 8.42 -8.83 -21.24
CA VAL A 218 7.90 -8.47 -19.92
C VAL A 218 7.66 -6.97 -19.89
N GLU A 219 6.46 -6.57 -19.50
CA GLU A 219 6.17 -5.19 -19.16
C GLU A 219 6.26 -5.04 -17.65
N THR A 220 7.10 -4.11 -17.20
CA THR A 220 7.33 -3.87 -15.77
C THR A 220 7.47 -2.39 -15.47
N ALA A 221 7.04 -2.01 -14.27
CA ALA A 221 7.30 -0.69 -13.69
C ALA A 221 8.60 -0.67 -12.87
N PHE A 222 9.24 -1.84 -12.66
CA PHE A 222 10.46 -1.93 -11.86
C PHE A 222 11.65 -1.34 -12.61
N GLY A 223 12.30 -0.35 -11.98
CA GLY A 223 13.44 0.34 -12.55
C GLY A 223 14.78 -0.40 -12.45
N THR A 224 14.86 -1.57 -11.81
CA THR A 224 16.11 -2.33 -11.63
C THR A 224 15.89 -3.84 -11.76
N VAL A 225 16.98 -4.59 -11.95
CA VAL A 225 16.95 -6.04 -12.21
C VAL A 225 16.38 -6.86 -11.04
N GLY A 226 16.72 -6.52 -9.79
CA GLY A 226 16.29 -7.29 -8.61
C GLY A 226 14.78 -7.48 -8.50
N PRO A 227 13.99 -6.39 -8.43
CA PRO A 227 12.54 -6.50 -8.36
C PRO A 227 11.90 -7.16 -9.59
N LEU A 228 12.47 -6.99 -10.79
CA LEU A 228 12.05 -7.73 -11.99
C LEU A 228 12.19 -9.24 -11.78
N TYR A 229 13.29 -9.71 -11.18
CA TYR A 229 13.48 -11.13 -10.93
C TYR A 229 12.48 -11.69 -9.92
N GLU A 230 12.21 -10.97 -8.82
CA GLU A 230 11.21 -11.42 -7.82
C GLU A 230 9.82 -11.54 -8.44
N GLN A 231 9.42 -10.59 -9.30
CA GLN A 231 8.18 -10.68 -10.08
C GLN A 231 8.12 -11.95 -10.93
N LEU A 232 9.20 -12.31 -11.60
CA LEU A 232 9.26 -13.50 -12.46
C LEU A 232 9.35 -14.80 -11.64
N LYS A 233 10.04 -14.76 -10.50
CA LYS A 233 10.13 -15.86 -9.54
C LYS A 233 8.76 -16.20 -8.98
N GLU A 234 7.96 -15.19 -8.61
CA GLU A 234 6.59 -15.38 -8.16
C GLU A 234 5.69 -15.91 -9.29
N LYS A 235 5.80 -15.34 -10.50
CA LYS A 235 5.00 -15.74 -11.67
C LYS A 235 5.21 -17.20 -12.07
N TYR A 236 6.45 -17.69 -12.07
CA TYR A 236 6.80 -19.02 -12.60
C TYR A 236 7.27 -20.03 -11.55
N GLY A 237 7.38 -19.62 -10.29
CA GLY A 237 7.87 -20.48 -9.21
C GLY A 237 9.33 -20.86 -9.36
N PHE A 238 10.20 -19.93 -9.78
CA PHE A 238 11.62 -20.24 -9.98
C PHE A 238 12.31 -20.62 -8.65
N PRO A 239 13.09 -21.72 -8.62
CA PRO A 239 13.66 -22.26 -7.38
C PRO A 239 14.97 -21.60 -6.95
N PHE A 240 15.42 -20.56 -7.67
CA PHE A 240 16.72 -19.94 -7.45
C PHE A 240 16.62 -18.69 -6.58
N GLU A 241 17.50 -18.58 -5.60
CA GLU A 241 17.76 -17.33 -4.90
C GLU A 241 18.64 -16.42 -5.75
N ALA A 242 18.42 -15.10 -5.70
CA ALA A 242 19.18 -14.12 -6.47
C ALA A 242 20.70 -14.23 -6.23
N SER A 243 21.12 -14.60 -5.02
CA SER A 243 22.54 -14.83 -4.67
C SER A 243 23.22 -15.97 -5.43
N ARG A 244 22.44 -16.90 -6.00
CA ARG A 244 22.94 -18.03 -6.79
C ARG A 244 22.94 -17.75 -8.28
N LEU A 245 22.27 -16.69 -8.72
CA LEU A 245 22.17 -16.30 -10.12
C LEU A 245 23.18 -15.21 -10.46
N ARG A 246 23.59 -15.18 -11.72
CA ARG A 246 24.22 -13.99 -12.32
C ARG A 246 23.25 -13.35 -13.29
N VAL A 247 23.36 -12.04 -13.45
CA VAL A 247 22.54 -11.26 -14.38
C VAL A 247 23.44 -10.78 -15.51
N ALA A 248 22.97 -10.89 -16.74
CA ALA A 248 23.49 -10.11 -17.86
C ALA A 248 22.40 -9.17 -18.40
N LEU A 249 22.77 -7.92 -18.67
CA LEU A 249 21.95 -6.88 -19.28
C LEU A 249 22.60 -6.47 -20.59
N ASN A 250 21.86 -6.57 -21.71
CA ASN A 250 22.33 -6.23 -23.06
C ASN A 250 23.65 -6.91 -23.47
N GLY A 251 23.93 -8.09 -22.91
CA GLY A 251 25.14 -8.89 -23.20
C GLY A 251 26.26 -8.78 -22.16
N ASP A 252 26.19 -7.83 -21.23
CA ASP A 252 27.21 -7.60 -20.21
C ASP A 252 26.72 -8.01 -18.81
N PHE A 253 27.62 -8.58 -17.99
CA PHE A 253 27.27 -8.87 -16.59
C PHE A 253 26.97 -7.57 -15.84
N ALA A 254 25.85 -7.58 -15.12
CA ALA A 254 25.33 -6.41 -14.42
C ALA A 254 25.04 -6.71 -12.95
N PRO A 255 25.16 -5.72 -12.05
CA PRO A 255 24.68 -5.86 -10.68
C PRO A 255 23.15 -5.91 -10.63
N TRP A 256 22.60 -6.51 -9.57
CA TRP A 256 21.14 -6.57 -9.34
C TRP A 256 20.48 -5.20 -9.18
N THR A 257 21.26 -4.18 -8.82
CA THR A 257 20.84 -2.79 -8.70
C THR A 257 20.92 -2.01 -10.01
N GLN A 258 21.36 -2.65 -11.11
CA GLN A 258 21.48 -2.01 -12.42
C GLN A 258 20.13 -1.47 -12.89
N PRO A 259 20.05 -0.19 -13.31
CA PRO A 259 18.84 0.38 -13.88
C PRO A 259 18.44 -0.27 -15.20
N LEU A 260 17.14 -0.49 -15.39
CA LEU A 260 16.53 -1.03 -16.60
C LEU A 260 15.96 0.09 -17.48
N LYS A 261 16.00 -0.13 -18.81
CA LYS A 261 15.45 0.77 -19.83
C LYS A 261 14.52 0.01 -20.77
N ASN A 262 13.59 0.74 -21.38
CA ASN A 262 12.71 0.17 -22.40
C ASN A 262 13.51 -0.42 -23.56
N GLY A 263 13.20 -1.67 -23.91
CA GLY A 263 13.87 -2.44 -24.95
C GLY A 263 15.07 -3.27 -24.47
N ASP A 264 15.47 -3.15 -23.19
CA ASP A 264 16.62 -3.90 -22.67
C ASP A 264 16.40 -5.42 -22.75
N HIS A 265 17.50 -6.13 -23.00
CA HIS A 265 17.57 -7.59 -22.98
C HIS A 265 18.18 -8.08 -21.66
N VAL A 266 17.42 -8.82 -20.87
CA VAL A 266 17.82 -9.30 -19.54
C VAL A 266 17.96 -10.82 -19.57
N VAL A 267 19.07 -11.33 -19.01
CA VAL A 267 19.32 -12.76 -18.89
C VAL A 267 19.64 -13.10 -17.44
N PHE A 268 18.90 -14.07 -16.89
CA PHE A 268 19.19 -14.69 -15.60
C PHE A 268 19.96 -15.99 -15.83
N ILE A 269 21.19 -16.05 -15.33
CA ILE A 269 22.13 -17.13 -15.58
C ILE A 269 22.23 -17.97 -14.30
N PRO A 270 21.61 -19.17 -14.27
CA PRO A 270 21.76 -20.08 -13.15
C PRO A 270 23.19 -20.60 -13.03
N PRO A 271 23.60 -21.06 -11.83
CA PRO A 271 24.90 -21.68 -11.66
C PRO A 271 24.95 -22.92 -12.56
N VAL A 272 26.02 -23.04 -13.34
CA VAL A 272 26.17 -24.15 -14.27
C VAL A 272 26.39 -25.42 -13.44
N THR A 273 25.42 -26.34 -13.46
CA THR A 273 25.70 -27.74 -13.13
C THR A 273 26.48 -28.31 -14.30
N GLY A 274 27.80 -28.15 -14.28
CA GLY A 274 28.68 -28.83 -15.23
C GLY A 274 28.51 -30.35 -15.07
N GLY A 275 28.30 -31.03 -16.19
CA GLY A 275 28.63 -32.44 -16.34
C GLY A 275 30.12 -32.65 -16.54
#